data_AF-A1ZNK2-F1
#
_entry.id   AF-A1ZNK2-F1
#
_cell.length_a   1.000
_cell.length_b   1.000
_cell.length_c   1.000
_cell.angle_alpha   90.00
_cell.angle_beta   90.00
_cell.angle_gamma   90.00
#
_symmetry.space_group_name_H-M   'P 1'
#
loop_
_entity.id
_entity.type
_entity.pdbx_description
1 polymer ?
#
loop_
_entity_poly.entity_id
_entity_poly.type
_entity_poly.pdbx_seq_one_letter_code
_entity_poly.pdbx_strand_id
1 'polypeptide(L)'
;MIRQKYNTTMTKTFFIVLLISIQHLSFAQDVYNVINIKGKVSRNGKNIRRGQKLKATDKIKFVSPRALLLVSSQRYGRMVLSAKPAQKSMSEAAYILKNLVSKGRASARGDKKMVTREMIHYYFGKGEPHLILGEEATVKVKKSLFPLNKKSFFFMSYQYKGEKINKKLPFEDNRFTVNKDRLFRVEGKKVSGKGINDFGLFYYKNGEEVIDIGRVKLFFWDNAHQKKIDEMVKFMKANELTQSEIQDTVFAYLQKYFGEPNGDEFKTWYQKHYQ
;
A
#
# COMPACT_ATOMS: atom_id res chain seq x y z
N MET A 1 40.73 -72.15 28.35
CA MET A 1 40.27 -71.28 29.46
C MET A 1 40.63 -69.83 29.12
N ILE A 2 39.69 -69.02 28.62
CA ILE A 2 39.88 -67.56 28.49
C ILE A 2 38.54 -66.88 28.79
N ARG A 3 38.41 -66.28 29.99
CA ARG A 3 37.29 -65.39 30.35
C ARG A 3 37.68 -63.97 29.92
N GLN A 4 36.95 -63.38 28.97
CA GLN A 4 37.05 -61.96 28.64
C GLN A 4 36.51 -61.12 29.81
N LYS A 5 37.38 -60.34 30.45
CA LYS A 5 37.02 -59.26 31.37
C LYS A 5 36.48 -58.09 30.56
N TYR A 6 35.17 -57.85 30.61
CA TYR A 6 34.58 -56.61 30.13
C TYR A 6 35.01 -55.46 31.05
N ASN A 7 35.74 -54.49 30.49
CA ASN A 7 36.18 -53.28 31.18
C ASN A 7 34.97 -52.41 31.56
N THR A 8 34.63 -52.45 32.85
CA THR A 8 33.49 -51.74 33.47
C THR A 8 33.63 -50.21 33.42
N THR A 9 34.80 -49.70 33.04
CA THR A 9 35.07 -48.27 32.85
C THR A 9 34.49 -47.73 31.55
N MET A 10 34.37 -48.54 30.48
CA MET A 10 33.92 -48.03 29.18
C MET A 10 32.41 -47.76 29.14
N THR A 11 31.62 -48.49 29.92
CA THR A 11 30.16 -48.33 30.01
C THR A 11 29.75 -47.07 30.77
N LYS A 12 30.55 -46.62 31.75
CA LYS A 12 30.28 -45.40 32.52
C LYS A 12 30.56 -44.13 31.72
N THR A 13 31.61 -44.13 30.89
CA THR A 13 31.95 -42.97 30.04
C THR A 13 30.93 -42.77 28.92
N PHE A 14 30.40 -43.86 28.35
CA PHE A 14 29.36 -43.78 27.32
C PHE A 14 28.04 -43.19 27.84
N PHE A 15 27.68 -43.51 29.09
CA PHE A 15 26.48 -42.96 29.74
C PHE A 15 26.59 -41.45 30.03
N ILE A 16 27.80 -40.94 30.32
CA ILE A 16 28.03 -39.51 30.60
C ILE A 16 27.98 -38.68 29.30
N VAL A 17 28.52 -39.21 28.19
CA VAL A 17 28.44 -38.53 26.88
C VAL A 17 27.02 -38.51 26.33
N LEU A 18 26.22 -39.56 26.60
CA LEU A 18 24.80 -39.61 26.22
C LEU A 18 23.93 -38.63 27.04
N LEU A 19 24.29 -38.33 28.29
CA LEU A 19 23.54 -37.37 29.13
C LEU A 19 23.79 -35.90 28.73
N ILE A 20 24.97 -35.60 28.18
CA ILE A 20 25.34 -34.23 27.77
C ILE A 20 24.71 -33.84 26.43
N SER A 21 24.45 -34.79 25.52
CA SER A 21 23.85 -34.53 24.21
C SER A 21 22.34 -34.24 24.23
N ILE A 22 21.64 -34.50 25.35
CA ILE A 22 20.20 -34.23 25.49
C ILE A 22 19.92 -32.75 25.84
N GLN A 23 20.94 -31.95 26.20
CA GLN A 23 20.73 -30.57 26.65
C GLN A 23 20.55 -29.53 25.53
N HIS A 24 20.62 -29.91 24.25
CA HIS A 24 20.52 -28.97 23.13
C HIS A 24 19.16 -28.89 22.42
N LEU A 25 18.13 -29.59 22.91
CA LEU A 25 16.75 -29.39 22.45
C LEU A 25 16.07 -28.21 23.17
N SER A 26 16.72 -27.04 23.16
CA SER A 26 16.02 -25.79 23.42
C SER A 26 15.17 -25.46 22.19
N PHE A 27 13.98 -26.06 22.09
CA PHE A 27 12.96 -25.57 21.18
C PHE A 27 12.70 -24.11 21.53
N ALA A 28 13.19 -23.19 20.69
CA ALA A 28 12.88 -21.78 20.81
C ALA A 28 11.35 -21.65 20.89
N GLN A 29 10.82 -21.31 22.07
CA GLN A 29 9.38 -21.13 22.24
C GLN A 29 8.97 -19.97 21.35
N ASP A 30 8.12 -20.24 20.36
CA ASP A 30 7.61 -19.21 19.46
C ASP A 30 6.93 -18.10 20.29
N VAL A 31 7.55 -16.92 20.28
CA VAL A 31 7.04 -15.71 20.95
C VAL A 31 6.24 -14.90 19.94
N TYR A 32 5.00 -14.58 20.33
CA TYR A 32 4.08 -13.78 19.56
C TYR A 32 3.94 -12.39 20.20
N ASN A 33 4.41 -11.36 19.51
CA ASN A 33 4.29 -9.97 19.95
C ASN A 33 2.93 -9.41 19.55
N VAL A 34 2.15 -8.90 20.49
CA VAL A 34 0.84 -8.29 20.22
C VAL A 34 1.05 -6.93 19.58
N ILE A 35 0.63 -6.80 18.33
CA ILE A 35 0.70 -5.54 17.58
C ILE A 35 -0.57 -4.71 17.84
N ASN A 36 -1.74 -5.34 17.73
CA ASN A 36 -3.01 -4.64 17.84
C ASN A 36 -4.14 -5.54 18.36
N ILE A 37 -5.16 -4.93 18.96
CA ILE A 37 -6.30 -5.58 19.58
C ILE A 37 -7.56 -4.79 19.21
N LYS A 38 -8.60 -5.51 18.77
CA LYS A 38 -9.96 -4.96 18.58
C LYS A 38 -10.92 -5.73 19.48
N GLY A 39 -11.76 -5.02 20.22
CA GLY A 39 -12.61 -5.62 21.24
C GLY A 39 -11.82 -6.11 22.45
N LYS A 40 -12.49 -6.85 23.34
CA LYS A 40 -11.88 -7.34 24.59
C LYS A 40 -11.31 -8.74 24.39
N VAL A 41 -10.01 -8.89 24.60
CA VAL A 41 -9.29 -10.17 24.57
C VAL A 41 -8.55 -10.34 25.88
N SER A 42 -8.61 -11.54 26.45
CA SER A 42 -7.99 -11.85 27.74
C SER A 42 -7.08 -13.08 27.67
N ARG A 43 -6.00 -13.05 28.45
CA ARG A 43 -5.13 -14.19 28.73
C ARG A 43 -5.28 -14.52 30.21
N ASN A 44 -5.75 -15.74 30.51
CA ASN A 44 -5.94 -16.21 31.90
C ASN A 44 -6.74 -15.21 32.76
N GLY A 45 -7.83 -14.65 32.21
CA GLY A 45 -8.69 -13.68 32.89
C GLY A 45 -8.19 -12.23 32.92
N LYS A 46 -6.94 -11.96 32.52
CA LYS A 46 -6.39 -10.59 32.42
C LYS A 46 -6.49 -10.05 30.99
N ASN A 47 -6.89 -8.80 30.82
CA ASN A 47 -6.94 -8.16 29.50
C ASN A 47 -5.54 -8.09 28.87
N ILE A 48 -5.46 -8.46 27.59
CA ILE A 48 -4.22 -8.35 26.81
C ILE A 48 -4.06 -6.89 26.38
N ARG A 49 -2.81 -6.42 26.32
CA ARG A 49 -2.45 -5.07 25.85
C ARG A 49 -1.50 -5.12 24.65
N ARG A 50 -1.44 -4.04 23.88
CA ARG A 50 -0.45 -3.89 22.80
C ARG A 50 0.97 -3.95 23.37
N GLY A 51 1.91 -4.49 22.59
CA GLY A 51 3.30 -4.72 22.98
C GLY A 51 3.52 -5.93 23.89
N GLN A 52 2.44 -6.57 24.37
CA GLN A 52 2.56 -7.75 25.22
C GLN A 52 3.06 -8.96 24.41
N LYS A 53 3.89 -9.80 25.05
CA LYS A 53 4.36 -11.06 24.49
C LYS A 53 3.45 -12.21 24.92
N LEU A 54 3.05 -13.01 23.93
CA LEU A 54 2.25 -14.22 24.10
C LEU A 54 3.08 -15.44 23.69
N LYS A 55 2.79 -16.56 24.32
CA LYS A 55 3.36 -17.86 23.96
C LYS A 55 2.32 -18.69 23.21
N ALA A 56 2.78 -19.65 22.39
CA ALA A 56 1.89 -20.61 21.72
C ALA A 56 0.96 -21.35 22.71
N THR A 57 1.39 -21.52 23.95
CA THR A 57 0.66 -22.22 25.01
C THR A 57 -0.30 -21.33 25.80
N ASP A 58 -0.32 -20.01 25.54
CA ASP A 58 -1.21 -19.10 26.25
C ASP A 58 -2.67 -19.35 25.87
N LYS A 59 -3.54 -19.53 26.88
CA LYS A 59 -4.99 -19.63 26.66
C LYS A 59 -5.57 -18.24 26.44
N ILE A 60 -5.88 -17.94 25.18
CA ILE A 60 -6.46 -16.67 24.75
C ILE A 60 -7.98 -16.81 24.68
N LYS A 61 -8.70 -15.95 25.40
CA LYS A 61 -10.16 -15.86 25.35
C LYS A 61 -10.59 -14.55 24.70
N PHE A 62 -11.30 -14.66 23.59
CA PHE A 62 -11.96 -13.54 22.94
C PHE A 62 -13.27 -13.26 23.66
N VAL A 63 -13.29 -12.18 24.46
CA VAL A 63 -14.44 -11.84 25.31
C VAL A 63 -15.55 -11.18 24.47
N SER A 64 -15.20 -10.38 23.47
CA SER A 64 -16.19 -9.81 22.55
C SER A 64 -16.42 -10.71 21.33
N PRO A 65 -17.66 -10.87 20.81
CA PRO A 65 -17.97 -11.76 19.68
C PRO A 65 -17.24 -11.42 18.37
N ARG A 66 -16.79 -10.18 18.20
CA ARG A 66 -16.02 -9.68 17.06
C ARG A 66 -14.59 -9.28 17.45
N ALA A 67 -14.09 -9.81 18.58
CA ALA A 67 -12.75 -9.49 19.03
C ALA A 67 -11.69 -10.13 18.12
N LEU A 68 -10.62 -9.39 17.91
CA LEU A 68 -9.51 -9.78 17.04
C LEU A 68 -8.18 -9.39 17.67
N LEU A 69 -7.17 -10.22 17.45
CA LEU A 69 -5.84 -10.05 18.01
C LEU A 69 -4.80 -10.23 16.90
N LEU A 70 -4.05 -9.17 16.59
CA LEU A 70 -2.93 -9.22 15.64
C LEU A 70 -1.63 -9.42 16.39
N VAL A 71 -0.93 -10.47 16.02
CA VAL A 71 0.35 -10.87 16.61
C VAL A 71 1.43 -11.00 15.55
N SER A 72 2.69 -10.96 15.96
CA SER A 72 3.86 -11.24 15.11
C SER A 72 4.83 -12.19 15.79
N SER A 73 5.28 -13.20 15.06
CA SER A 73 6.39 -14.08 15.45
C SER A 73 7.48 -14.05 14.38
N GLN A 74 8.70 -14.41 14.76
CA GLN A 74 9.80 -14.56 13.81
C GLN A 74 9.55 -15.71 12.83
N ARG A 75 8.94 -16.80 13.31
CA ARG A 75 8.73 -18.02 12.52
C ARG A 75 7.54 -17.94 11.56
N TYR A 76 6.40 -17.42 12.02
CA TYR A 76 5.15 -17.41 11.24
C TYR A 76 4.80 -16.04 10.68
N GLY A 77 5.68 -15.04 10.85
CA GLY A 77 5.37 -13.66 10.50
C GLY A 77 4.20 -13.13 11.34
N ARG A 78 3.36 -12.29 10.73
CA ARG A 78 2.23 -11.67 11.39
C ARG A 78 0.94 -12.42 11.12
N MET A 79 0.10 -12.54 12.14
CA MET A 79 -1.08 -13.39 12.13
C MET A 79 -2.23 -12.75 12.88
N VAL A 80 -3.45 -13.10 12.49
CA VAL A 80 -4.69 -12.58 13.07
C VAL A 80 -5.46 -13.72 13.71
N LEU A 81 -5.76 -13.55 14.99
CA LEU A 81 -6.55 -14.51 15.78
C LEU A 81 -7.95 -13.92 16.03
N SER A 82 -9.01 -14.73 15.94
CA SER A 82 -10.41 -14.29 16.05
C SER A 82 -11.26 -15.17 16.97
N ALA A 83 -12.33 -14.59 17.51
CA ALA A 83 -13.32 -15.27 18.38
C ALA A 83 -14.12 -16.37 17.67
N LYS A 84 -14.35 -16.19 16.36
CA LYS A 84 -14.96 -17.16 15.48
C LYS A 84 -13.92 -17.49 14.39
N PRO A 85 -13.23 -18.64 14.49
CA PRO A 85 -12.48 -19.15 13.36
C PRO A 85 -13.50 -19.68 12.35
N ALA A 86 -14.11 -18.77 11.57
CA ALA A 86 -14.81 -19.21 10.37
C ALA A 86 -13.78 -19.93 9.49
N GLN A 87 -14.15 -21.08 8.93
CA GLN A 87 -13.33 -21.84 8.00
C GLN A 87 -12.73 -20.88 6.96
N LYS A 88 -11.38 -20.83 6.93
CA LYS A 88 -10.48 -19.89 6.21
C LYS A 88 -9.88 -18.80 7.11
N SER A 89 -8.63 -19.04 7.46
CA SER A 89 -7.71 -18.08 8.06
C SER A 89 -7.77 -16.72 7.36
N MET A 90 -8.05 -15.67 8.14
CA MET A 90 -7.97 -14.29 7.69
C MET A 90 -6.51 -13.90 7.46
N SER A 91 -6.17 -13.38 6.26
CA SER A 91 -4.81 -12.94 5.97
C SER A 91 -4.45 -11.67 6.75
N GLU A 92 -3.17 -11.49 7.08
CA GLU A 92 -2.64 -10.29 7.74
C GLU A 92 -3.08 -9.00 7.03
N ALA A 93 -3.04 -9.02 5.69
CA ALA A 93 -3.45 -7.91 4.85
C ALA A 93 -4.87 -7.48 5.20
N ALA A 94 -5.84 -8.40 5.23
CA ALA A 94 -7.24 -8.07 5.49
C ALA A 94 -7.49 -7.43 6.87
N TYR A 95 -6.74 -7.83 7.90
CA TYR A 95 -6.85 -7.23 9.22
C TYR A 95 -6.22 -5.84 9.30
N ILE A 96 -5.05 -5.67 8.66
CA ILE A 96 -4.39 -4.36 8.53
C ILE A 96 -5.32 -3.41 7.75
N LEU A 97 -5.93 -3.90 6.68
CA LEU A 97 -6.84 -3.13 5.83
C LEU A 97 -8.10 -2.69 6.57
N LYS A 98 -8.72 -3.56 7.37
CA LYS A 98 -9.94 -3.24 8.13
C LYS A 98 -9.70 -2.31 9.34
N ASN A 99 -8.47 -2.23 9.87
CA ASN A 99 -8.20 -1.58 11.17
C ASN A 99 -7.06 -0.54 11.19
N LEU A 100 -6.20 -0.47 10.17
CA LEU A 100 -5.13 0.54 10.04
C LEU A 100 -5.36 1.54 8.91
N VAL A 101 -6.31 1.27 8.04
CA VAL A 101 -6.73 2.21 7.01
C VAL A 101 -7.86 3.02 7.62
N SER A 102 -7.52 4.17 8.20
CA SER A 102 -8.50 5.19 8.59
C SER A 102 -9.46 5.37 7.41
N LYS A 103 -10.78 5.36 7.67
CA LYS A 103 -11.84 5.64 6.70
C LYS A 103 -11.36 6.73 5.72
N GLY A 104 -10.81 6.32 4.57
CA GLY A 104 -10.22 7.26 3.64
C GLY A 104 -11.39 8.04 3.11
N ARG A 105 -11.46 9.32 3.44
CA ARG A 105 -12.47 10.17 2.82
C ARG A 105 -12.15 10.20 1.34
N ALA A 106 -13.10 9.77 0.51
CA ALA A 106 -13.00 9.85 -0.93
C ALA A 106 -12.56 11.27 -1.32
N SER A 107 -11.61 11.35 -2.24
CA SER A 107 -11.01 12.63 -2.63
C SER A 107 -12.08 13.59 -3.16
N ALA A 108 -12.14 14.82 -2.63
CA ALA A 108 -13.01 15.88 -3.14
C ALA A 108 -12.50 16.52 -4.45
N ARG A 109 -11.53 15.88 -5.12
CA ARG A 109 -10.88 16.38 -6.35
C ARG A 109 -11.68 16.09 -7.63
N GLY A 110 -12.82 15.40 -7.54
CA GLY A 110 -13.67 15.05 -8.69
C GLY A 110 -14.40 16.26 -9.32
N ASP A 111 -14.45 16.26 -10.65
CA ASP A 111 -15.06 17.18 -11.65
C ASP A 111 -15.02 18.70 -11.41
N LYS A 112 -14.25 19.17 -10.43
CA LYS A 112 -14.14 20.60 -10.12
C LYS A 112 -13.36 21.30 -11.23
N LYS A 113 -14.01 22.22 -11.95
CA LYS A 113 -13.33 23.15 -12.87
C LYS A 113 -12.26 23.91 -12.08
N MET A 114 -11.00 23.77 -12.47
CA MET A 114 -9.90 24.46 -11.80
C MET A 114 -9.91 25.94 -12.19
N VAL A 115 -10.07 26.81 -11.18
CA VAL A 115 -10.19 28.26 -11.39
C VAL A 115 -8.98 29.05 -10.88
N THR A 116 -8.00 28.42 -10.24
CA THR A 116 -6.73 29.08 -9.86
C THR A 116 -5.55 28.14 -10.07
N ARG A 117 -4.31 28.67 -10.05
CA ARG A 117 -3.12 27.84 -10.11
C ARG A 117 -3.02 26.90 -8.90
N GLU A 118 -3.42 27.37 -7.72
CA GLU A 118 -3.37 26.62 -6.46
C GLU A 118 -4.31 25.41 -6.52
N MET A 119 -5.46 25.56 -7.17
CA MET A 119 -6.38 24.43 -7.37
C MET A 119 -5.79 23.37 -8.30
N ILE A 120 -5.09 23.78 -9.36
CA ILE A 120 -4.40 22.87 -10.27
C ILE A 120 -3.25 22.17 -9.52
N HIS A 121 -2.47 22.92 -8.74
CA HIS A 121 -1.41 22.32 -7.92
C HIS A 121 -1.97 21.34 -6.90
N TYR A 122 -3.04 21.72 -6.20
CA TYR A 122 -3.72 20.88 -5.22
C TYR A 122 -4.30 19.59 -5.83
N TYR A 123 -4.80 19.64 -7.07
CA TYR A 123 -5.28 18.47 -7.79
C TYR A 123 -4.21 17.36 -7.86
N PHE A 124 -2.94 17.74 -8.05
CA PHE A 124 -1.81 16.80 -8.14
C PHE A 124 -1.14 16.47 -6.78
N GLY A 125 -1.80 16.78 -5.66
CA GLY A 125 -1.27 16.49 -4.34
C GLY A 125 -0.24 17.53 -3.91
N LYS A 126 -0.49 18.15 -2.76
CA LYS A 126 0.35 19.20 -2.17
C LYS A 126 1.68 18.63 -1.64
N GLY A 127 2.53 18.12 -2.53
CA GLY A 127 3.82 17.47 -2.21
C GLY A 127 3.74 15.96 -1.96
N GLU A 128 2.54 15.40 -1.90
CA GLU A 128 2.27 13.95 -1.89
C GLU A 128 2.16 13.43 -3.33
N PRO A 129 2.54 12.16 -3.59
CA PRO A 129 2.32 11.55 -4.89
C PRO A 129 0.83 11.57 -5.27
N HIS A 130 0.56 11.95 -6.52
CA HIS A 130 -0.73 11.77 -7.17
C HIS A 130 -0.71 10.44 -7.92
N LEU A 131 -1.64 9.57 -7.57
CA LEU A 131 -1.80 8.27 -8.22
C LEU A 131 -2.68 8.41 -9.46
N ILE A 132 -2.11 8.15 -10.62
CA ILE A 132 -2.83 8.07 -11.89
C ILE A 132 -3.21 6.61 -12.12
N LEU A 133 -4.50 6.31 -12.03
CA LEU A 133 -5.05 4.97 -12.23
C LEU A 133 -5.25 4.70 -13.73
N GLY A 134 -4.16 4.30 -14.39
CA GLY A 134 -4.12 4.01 -15.82
C GLY A 134 -2.92 4.66 -16.49
N GLU A 135 -3.09 5.00 -17.77
CA GLU A 135 -2.03 5.61 -18.58
C GLU A 135 -2.10 7.14 -18.63
N GLU A 136 -3.21 7.74 -18.21
CA GLU A 136 -3.41 9.18 -18.26
C GLU A 136 -4.37 9.73 -17.20
N ALA A 137 -4.21 11.02 -16.90
CA ALA A 137 -5.10 11.82 -16.07
C ALA A 137 -5.52 13.09 -16.82
N THR A 138 -6.80 13.46 -16.74
CA THR A 138 -7.35 14.61 -17.47
C THR A 138 -7.83 15.69 -16.52
N VAL A 139 -7.32 16.90 -16.68
CA VAL A 139 -7.59 18.03 -15.80
C VAL A 139 -8.39 19.10 -16.53
N LYS A 140 -9.54 19.47 -15.96
CA LYS A 140 -10.44 20.49 -16.50
C LYS A 140 -10.12 21.86 -15.89
N VAL A 141 -9.86 22.85 -16.72
CA VAL A 141 -9.53 24.22 -16.30
C VAL A 141 -10.59 25.22 -16.76
N LYS A 142 -10.65 26.39 -16.12
CA LYS A 142 -11.52 27.49 -16.56
C LYS A 142 -10.88 28.21 -17.75
N LYS A 143 -11.50 28.10 -18.93
CA LYS A 143 -11.00 28.65 -20.21
C LYS A 143 -10.68 30.15 -20.16
N SER A 144 -11.41 30.93 -19.36
CA SER A 144 -11.18 32.37 -19.21
C SER A 144 -9.89 32.72 -18.45
N LEU A 145 -9.33 31.77 -17.69
CA LEU A 145 -8.11 31.97 -16.88
C LEU A 145 -6.94 31.19 -17.45
N PHE A 146 -7.22 29.99 -17.98
CA PHE A 146 -6.26 29.10 -18.61
C PHE A 146 -6.76 28.71 -20.00
N PRO A 147 -6.73 29.63 -21.00
CA PRO A 147 -7.01 29.26 -22.38
C PRO A 147 -6.04 28.18 -22.85
N LEU A 148 -6.55 27.16 -23.53
CA LEU A 148 -5.75 26.06 -24.10
C LEU A 148 -5.76 26.16 -25.62
N ASN A 149 -4.59 26.43 -26.20
CA ASN A 149 -4.39 26.57 -27.64
C ASN A 149 -2.88 26.42 -27.99
N LYS A 150 -2.51 26.71 -29.23
CA LYS A 150 -1.11 26.58 -29.68
C LYS A 150 -0.13 27.49 -28.91
N LYS A 151 -0.56 28.69 -28.51
CA LYS A 151 0.23 29.70 -27.80
C LYS A 151 0.08 29.63 -26.27
N SER A 152 -0.99 29.01 -25.78
CA SER A 152 -1.26 28.89 -24.34
C SER A 152 -1.54 27.45 -23.93
N PHE A 153 -0.67 26.84 -23.12
CA PHE A 153 -0.75 25.41 -22.80
C PHE A 153 0.02 25.04 -21.53
N PHE A 154 -0.35 23.92 -20.91
CA PHE A 154 0.42 23.34 -19.81
C PHE A 154 1.58 22.50 -20.34
N PHE A 155 2.69 22.48 -19.61
CA PHE A 155 3.79 21.57 -19.84
C PHE A 155 4.40 21.09 -18.52
N MET A 156 4.99 19.89 -18.54
CA MET A 156 5.74 19.34 -17.43
C MET A 156 7.23 19.36 -17.72
N SER A 157 8.03 19.60 -16.69
CA SER A 157 9.49 19.61 -16.75
C SER A 157 10.09 18.64 -15.75
N TYR A 158 11.07 17.86 -16.16
CA TYR A 158 11.79 16.92 -15.30
C TYR A 158 13.23 16.72 -15.78
N GLN A 159 14.07 16.15 -14.91
CA GLN A 159 15.46 15.82 -15.24
C GLN A 159 15.56 14.38 -15.74
N TYR A 160 16.31 14.17 -16.81
CA TYR A 160 16.62 12.85 -17.34
C TYR A 160 18.04 12.82 -17.89
N LYS A 161 18.89 11.94 -17.34
CA LYS A 161 20.31 11.82 -17.72
C LYS A 161 21.09 13.14 -17.71
N GLY A 162 20.78 14.02 -16.74
CA GLY A 162 21.43 15.33 -16.61
C GLY A 162 20.82 16.43 -17.48
N GLU A 163 19.84 16.11 -18.32
CA GLU A 163 19.15 17.08 -19.18
C GLU A 163 17.75 17.42 -18.68
N LYS A 164 17.41 18.70 -18.78
CA LYS A 164 16.06 19.19 -18.49
C LYS A 164 15.14 18.89 -19.67
N ILE A 165 14.18 18.00 -19.46
CA ILE A 165 13.18 17.63 -20.45
C ILE A 165 11.90 18.42 -20.20
N ASN A 166 11.38 19.08 -21.23
CA ASN A 166 10.08 19.75 -21.20
C ASN A 166 9.09 18.99 -22.11
N LYS A 167 7.89 18.72 -21.59
CA LYS A 167 6.82 18.00 -22.30
C LYS A 167 5.55 18.82 -22.30
N LYS A 168 5.20 19.35 -23.46
CA LYS A 168 3.89 19.96 -23.69
C LYS A 168 2.80 18.92 -23.48
N LEU A 169 1.83 19.25 -22.61
CA LEU A 169 0.70 18.40 -22.35
C LEU A 169 -0.33 18.57 -23.49
N PRO A 170 -0.86 17.47 -24.04
CA PRO A 170 -1.98 17.53 -24.97
C PRO A 170 -3.20 18.17 -24.29
N PHE A 171 -4.03 18.83 -25.09
CA PHE A 171 -5.23 19.47 -24.63
C PHE A 171 -6.34 19.37 -25.67
N GLU A 172 -7.57 19.38 -25.18
CA GLU A 172 -8.80 19.41 -25.97
C GLU A 172 -9.81 20.27 -25.20
N ASP A 173 -10.45 21.21 -25.90
CA ASP A 173 -11.34 22.23 -25.32
C ASP A 173 -10.75 22.98 -24.12
N ASN A 174 -11.23 22.67 -22.91
CA ASN A 174 -10.81 23.25 -21.66
C ASN A 174 -10.16 22.21 -20.73
N ARG A 175 -9.63 21.14 -21.31
CA ARG A 175 -8.97 20.05 -20.61
C ARG A 175 -7.55 19.86 -21.12
N PHE A 176 -6.62 19.55 -20.23
CA PHE A 176 -5.30 19.05 -20.60
C PHE A 176 -5.09 17.66 -20.01
N THR A 177 -4.23 16.87 -20.65
CA THR A 177 -4.04 15.47 -20.31
C THR A 177 -2.58 15.20 -19.97
N VAL A 178 -2.36 14.59 -18.80
CA VAL A 178 -1.06 14.04 -18.40
C VAL A 178 -1.04 12.59 -18.85
N ASN A 179 -0.24 12.26 -19.87
CA ASN A 179 -0.16 10.92 -20.44
C ASN A 179 1.24 10.32 -20.24
N LYS A 180 1.30 9.10 -19.67
CA LYS A 180 2.53 8.39 -19.30
C LYS A 180 3.47 8.20 -20.49
N ASP A 181 2.96 7.67 -21.58
CA ASP A 181 3.78 7.34 -22.76
C ASP A 181 4.37 8.60 -23.39
N ARG A 182 3.61 9.70 -23.44
CA ARG A 182 4.12 10.99 -23.96
C ARG A 182 5.14 11.64 -23.02
N LEU A 183 4.93 11.54 -21.70
CA LEU A 183 5.90 12.04 -20.73
C LEU A 183 7.24 11.34 -20.89
N PHE A 184 7.24 10.02 -20.99
CA PHE A 184 8.45 9.20 -21.07
C PHE A 184 8.88 8.88 -22.52
N ARG A 185 8.72 9.83 -23.45
CA ARG A 185 9.31 9.77 -24.79
C ARG A 185 10.28 10.92 -25.00
N VAL A 186 11.56 10.63 -25.21
CA VAL A 186 12.59 11.63 -25.54
C VAL A 186 13.03 11.37 -26.98
N GLU A 187 12.99 12.41 -27.83
CA GLU A 187 13.32 12.29 -29.26
C GLU A 187 12.55 11.17 -29.98
N GLY A 188 11.26 11.03 -29.66
CA GLY A 188 10.38 10.00 -30.24
C GLY A 188 10.58 8.60 -29.67
N LYS A 189 11.66 8.34 -28.91
CA LYS A 189 11.96 7.03 -28.32
C LYS A 189 11.41 6.94 -26.89
N LYS A 190 10.80 5.81 -26.57
CA LYS A 190 10.33 5.51 -25.21
C LYS A 190 11.53 5.34 -24.29
N VAL A 191 11.49 5.99 -23.13
CA VAL A 191 12.50 5.90 -22.08
C VAL A 191 11.91 5.31 -20.81
N SER A 192 12.76 4.79 -19.94
CA SER A 192 12.32 4.32 -18.62
C SER A 192 11.97 5.51 -17.74
N GLY A 193 10.74 5.53 -17.22
CA GLY A 193 10.31 6.47 -16.18
C GLY A 193 10.75 6.08 -14.77
N LYS A 194 11.53 5.00 -14.60
CA LYS A 194 11.94 4.50 -13.27
C LYS A 194 12.76 5.58 -12.55
N GLY A 195 12.30 5.96 -11.35
CA GLY A 195 12.92 7.01 -10.54
C GLY A 195 12.56 8.44 -10.96
N ILE A 196 11.76 8.62 -12.03
CA ILE A 196 11.27 9.93 -12.46
C ILE A 196 9.83 10.08 -11.99
N ASN A 197 9.67 10.66 -10.82
CA ASN A 197 8.35 10.90 -10.24
C ASN A 197 8.12 12.36 -9.85
N ASP A 198 9.11 13.25 -9.95
CA ASP A 198 9.01 14.65 -9.53
C ASP A 198 9.12 15.59 -10.74
N PHE A 199 8.05 16.33 -10.98
CA PHE A 199 7.86 17.17 -12.15
C PHE A 199 7.59 18.62 -11.73
N GLY A 200 8.15 19.59 -12.42
CA GLY A 200 7.61 20.96 -12.40
C GLY A 200 6.43 21.04 -13.36
N LEU A 201 5.30 21.59 -12.90
CA LEU A 201 4.15 21.90 -13.74
C LEU A 201 4.11 23.39 -14.03
N PHE A 202 4.00 23.74 -15.31
CA PHE A 202 4.01 25.12 -15.77
C PHE A 202 2.87 25.37 -16.74
N TYR A 203 2.47 26.63 -16.84
CA TYR A 203 1.54 27.12 -17.84
C TYR A 203 2.23 28.17 -18.71
N TYR A 204 2.35 27.89 -20.00
CA TYR A 204 2.80 28.85 -20.98
C TYR A 204 1.61 29.69 -21.43
N LYS A 205 1.73 31.01 -21.41
CA LYS A 205 0.64 31.95 -21.68
C LYS A 205 1.02 32.88 -22.81
N ASN A 206 0.16 32.90 -23.83
CA ASN A 206 0.22 33.79 -24.99
C ASN A 206 1.51 33.73 -25.82
N GLY A 207 2.33 32.70 -25.65
CA GLY A 207 3.59 32.57 -26.40
C GLY A 207 4.79 33.25 -25.75
N GLU A 208 4.65 33.83 -24.56
CA GLU A 208 5.67 34.72 -23.98
C GLU A 208 5.92 34.44 -22.50
N GLU A 209 4.87 34.26 -21.72
CA GLU A 209 4.95 34.17 -20.26
C GLU A 209 4.92 32.71 -19.78
N VAL A 210 5.81 32.35 -18.85
CA VAL A 210 5.79 31.05 -18.15
C VAL A 210 5.33 31.27 -16.72
N ILE A 211 4.18 30.69 -16.37
CA ILE A 211 3.63 30.71 -15.02
C ILE A 211 3.95 29.39 -14.34
N ASP A 212 4.65 29.46 -13.20
CA ASP A 212 4.88 28.29 -12.34
C ASP A 212 3.59 27.93 -11.58
N ILE A 213 3.15 26.69 -11.77
CA ILE A 213 2.03 26.11 -11.05
C ILE A 213 2.53 25.40 -9.79
N GLY A 214 3.71 24.80 -9.85
CA GLY A 214 4.36 24.14 -8.72
C GLY A 214 4.94 22.75 -9.06
N ARG A 215 5.60 22.16 -8.07
CA ARG A 215 6.13 20.80 -8.13
C ARG A 215 5.04 19.78 -7.87
N VAL A 216 4.97 18.74 -8.70
CA VAL A 216 4.00 17.65 -8.60
C VAL A 216 4.73 16.31 -8.61
N LYS A 217 4.26 15.39 -7.77
CA LYS A 217 4.76 14.02 -7.76
C LYS A 217 3.75 13.11 -8.42
N LEU A 218 4.15 12.34 -9.42
CA LEU A 218 3.25 11.44 -10.13
C LEU A 218 3.64 9.99 -9.90
N PHE A 219 2.63 9.15 -9.66
CA PHE A 219 2.76 7.70 -9.64
C PHE A 219 1.78 7.12 -10.66
N PHE A 220 2.29 6.47 -11.70
CA PHE A 220 1.45 5.79 -12.68
C PHE A 220 1.22 4.34 -12.25
N TRP A 221 -0.04 3.96 -12.10
CA TRP A 221 -0.41 2.58 -11.78
C TRP A 221 0.13 1.60 -12.83
N ASP A 222 0.45 0.39 -12.39
CA ASP A 222 0.86 -0.70 -13.27
C ASP A 222 0.19 -2.02 -12.86
N ASN A 223 0.26 -3.01 -13.76
CA ASN A 223 -0.37 -4.31 -13.55
C ASN A 223 0.30 -5.13 -12.42
N ALA A 224 1.53 -4.82 -12.02
CA ALA A 224 2.21 -5.58 -10.97
C ALA A 224 1.52 -5.36 -9.61
N HIS A 225 0.98 -4.17 -9.37
CA HIS A 225 0.26 -3.85 -8.13
C HIS A 225 -1.19 -4.36 -8.13
N GLN A 226 -1.78 -4.60 -9.31
CA GLN A 226 -3.17 -5.04 -9.48
C GLN A 226 -3.49 -6.34 -8.73
N LYS A 227 -2.62 -7.36 -8.86
CA LYS A 227 -2.83 -8.68 -8.25
C LYS A 227 -3.09 -8.61 -6.75
N LYS A 228 -2.37 -7.73 -6.04
CA LYS A 228 -2.52 -7.56 -4.59
C LYS A 228 -3.88 -6.94 -4.22
N ILE A 229 -4.38 -6.01 -5.04
CA ILE A 229 -5.73 -5.46 -4.86
C ILE A 229 -6.77 -6.53 -5.16
N ASP A 230 -6.58 -7.34 -6.20
CA ASP A 230 -7.52 -8.40 -6.57
C ASP A 230 -7.67 -9.44 -5.45
N GLU A 231 -6.54 -9.88 -4.87
CA GLU A 231 -6.53 -10.79 -3.71
C GLU A 231 -7.25 -10.17 -2.50
N MET A 232 -7.03 -8.87 -2.27
CA MET A 232 -7.69 -8.11 -1.22
C MET A 232 -9.20 -8.01 -1.42
N VAL A 233 -9.66 -7.64 -2.62
CA VAL A 233 -11.08 -7.55 -2.95
C VAL A 233 -11.75 -8.92 -2.86
N LYS A 234 -11.12 -9.96 -3.42
CA LYS A 234 -11.62 -11.36 -3.34
C LYS A 234 -11.79 -11.81 -1.90
N PHE A 235 -10.82 -11.51 -1.04
CA PHE A 235 -10.90 -11.82 0.38
C PHE A 235 -12.07 -11.09 1.05
N MET A 236 -12.22 -9.78 0.80
CA MET A 236 -13.28 -8.99 1.43
C MET A 236 -14.68 -9.42 0.98
N LYS A 237 -14.86 -9.75 -0.31
CA LYS A 237 -16.10 -10.34 -0.84
C LYS A 237 -16.42 -11.69 -0.16
N ALA A 238 -15.42 -12.56 0.02
CA ALA A 238 -15.59 -13.84 0.71
C ALA A 238 -15.91 -13.74 2.21
N ASN A 239 -15.72 -12.56 2.80
CA ASN A 239 -16.03 -12.27 4.21
C ASN A 239 -17.24 -11.32 4.35
N GLU A 240 -18.08 -11.24 3.31
CA GLU A 240 -19.37 -10.53 3.33
C GLU A 240 -19.25 -9.03 3.65
N LEU A 241 -18.12 -8.40 3.31
CA LEU A 241 -18.03 -6.93 3.37
C LEU A 241 -18.93 -6.32 2.29
N THR A 242 -19.54 -5.18 2.62
CA THR A 242 -20.35 -4.43 1.67
C THR A 242 -19.46 -3.82 0.57
N GLN A 243 -20.03 -3.57 -0.61
CA GLN A 243 -19.30 -2.94 -1.72
C GLN A 243 -18.70 -1.58 -1.33
N SER A 244 -19.40 -0.80 -0.51
CA SER A 244 -18.90 0.48 0.00
C SER A 244 -17.68 0.29 0.90
N GLU A 245 -17.69 -0.69 1.81
CA GLU A 245 -16.53 -0.96 2.67
C GLU A 245 -15.31 -1.44 1.87
N ILE A 246 -15.55 -2.26 0.84
CA ILE A 246 -14.49 -2.74 -0.07
C ILE A 246 -13.89 -1.56 -0.83
N GLN A 247 -14.73 -0.70 -1.41
CA GLN A 247 -14.31 0.48 -2.16
C GLN A 247 -13.51 1.46 -1.30
N ASP A 248 -13.99 1.80 -0.10
CA ASP A 248 -13.30 2.69 0.84
C ASP A 248 -11.93 2.11 1.25
N THR A 249 -11.89 0.80 1.46
CA THR A 249 -10.64 0.09 1.83
C THR A 249 -9.63 0.11 0.70
N VAL A 250 -10.06 -0.13 -0.54
CA VAL A 250 -9.19 -0.07 -1.72
C VAL A 250 -8.66 1.35 -1.92
N PHE A 251 -9.54 2.36 -1.90
CA PHE A 251 -9.14 3.76 -2.05
C PHE A 251 -8.04 4.14 -1.05
N ALA A 252 -8.26 3.81 0.22
CA ALA A 252 -7.40 4.26 1.29
C ALA A 252 -6.11 3.42 1.38
N TYR A 253 -6.13 2.16 0.93
CA TYR A 253 -4.90 1.41 0.66
C TYR A 253 -4.07 2.08 -0.46
N LEU A 254 -4.71 2.44 -1.58
CA LEU A 254 -4.03 3.11 -2.69
C LEU A 254 -3.39 4.43 -2.25
N GLN A 255 -4.17 5.26 -1.56
CA GLN A 255 -3.72 6.54 -0.99
C GLN A 255 -2.47 6.38 -0.12
N LYS A 256 -2.49 5.39 0.78
CA LYS A 256 -1.41 5.18 1.75
C LYS A 256 -0.10 4.73 1.12
N TYR A 257 -0.15 3.91 0.07
CA TYR A 257 1.05 3.25 -0.47
C TYR A 257 1.54 3.85 -1.79
N PHE A 258 0.67 4.49 -2.56
CA PHE A 258 0.99 4.96 -3.91
C PHE A 258 0.66 6.43 -4.15
N GLY A 259 -0.09 7.06 -3.24
CA GLY A 259 -0.56 8.44 -3.38
C GLY A 259 -2.05 8.54 -3.66
N GLU A 260 -2.57 9.75 -3.55
CA GLU A 260 -4.02 10.00 -3.63
C GLU A 260 -4.48 10.04 -5.09
N PRO A 261 -5.35 9.10 -5.52
CA PRO A 261 -5.95 9.17 -6.84
C PRO A 261 -7.06 10.22 -6.88
N ASN A 262 -7.40 10.70 -8.08
CA ASN A 262 -8.61 11.49 -8.24
C ASN A 262 -9.85 10.63 -7.91
N GLY A 263 -10.84 11.22 -7.25
CA GLY A 263 -12.05 10.49 -6.82
C GLY A 263 -12.85 9.90 -7.99
N ASP A 264 -12.98 10.62 -9.10
CA ASP A 264 -13.70 10.16 -10.29
C ASP A 264 -12.90 9.08 -11.02
N GLU A 265 -11.59 9.30 -11.20
CA GLU A 265 -10.69 8.31 -11.80
C GLU A 265 -10.72 7.00 -11.00
N PHE A 266 -10.66 7.10 -9.67
CA PHE A 266 -10.78 5.94 -8.80
C PHE A 266 -12.13 5.25 -8.94
N LYS A 267 -13.23 6.02 -8.98
CA LYS A 267 -14.57 5.44 -9.13
C LYS A 267 -14.68 4.68 -10.46
N THR A 268 -14.29 5.29 -11.57
CA THR A 268 -14.31 4.64 -12.90
C THR A 268 -13.41 3.41 -12.95
N TRP A 269 -12.19 3.52 -12.41
CA TRP A 269 -11.26 2.39 -12.33
C TRP A 269 -11.84 1.26 -11.47
N TYR A 270 -12.35 1.55 -10.29
CA TYR A 270 -12.89 0.56 -9.37
C TYR A 270 -14.10 -0.17 -9.97
N GLN A 271 -14.99 0.58 -10.64
CA GLN A 271 -16.14 0.00 -11.34
C GLN A 271 -15.68 -0.96 -12.43
N LYS A 272 -14.78 -0.54 -13.31
CA LYS A 272 -14.25 -1.38 -14.41
C LYS A 272 -13.65 -2.70 -13.93
N HIS A 273 -13.03 -2.72 -12.75
CA HIS A 273 -12.29 -3.88 -12.26
C HIS A 273 -13.08 -4.78 -11.29
N TYR A 274 -14.08 -4.25 -10.58
CA TYR A 274 -14.68 -4.96 -9.44
C TYR A 274 -16.21 -4.94 -9.35
N GLN A 275 -16.89 -4.21 -10.23
CA GLN A 275 -18.36 -4.18 -10.37
C GLN A 275 -18.76 -4.70 -11.74
#